data_AF-A0A2N2ADT8-F1
#
_entry.id   AF-A0A2N2ADT8-F1
#
_cell.length_a   1.000
_cell.length_b   1.000
_cell.length_c   1.000
_cell.angle_alpha   90.00
_cell.angle_beta   90.00
_cell.angle_gamma   90.00
#
_symmetry.space_group_name_H-M   'P 1'
#
loop_
_entity.id
_entity.type
_entity.pdbx_description
1 polymer ?
#
loop_
_entity_poly.entity_id
_entity_poly.type
_entity_poly.pdbx_seq_one_letter_code
_entity_poly.pdbx_strand_id
1 'polypeptide(L)'
;MLVNIEDMSAEELFELANKKKRAEEEAAQRAKAQERINEVRKRREQLTREYEQALAANDKEMQALQKRREELITKHQAALAVIDNTLTELELDSRDPEPPPARKAAPAPAPEKPAPARRVAEKSGVLDELGDVVMDIMSSRASISESLLKEQLRSRGHSSSELGKVLEQLVRDGKLVSRGYGNYAPAKKQR
;
A
#
# COMPACT_ATOMS: atom_id res chain seq x y z
N MET A 1 17.19 9.87 -67.88
CA MET A 1 16.85 9.26 -69.18
C MET A 1 15.72 10.07 -69.77
N LEU A 2 15.94 10.77 -70.89
CA LEU A 2 14.86 11.42 -71.63
C LEU A 2 14.19 10.33 -72.47
N VAL A 3 12.92 10.07 -72.21
CA VAL A 3 12.10 9.15 -73.01
C VAL A 3 11.60 9.95 -74.21
N ASN A 4 11.98 9.55 -75.43
CA ASN A 4 11.49 10.17 -76.67
C ASN A 4 10.04 9.71 -76.89
N ILE A 5 9.10 10.64 -76.73
CA ILE A 5 7.65 10.39 -76.76
C ILE A 5 7.16 10.19 -78.22
N GLU A 6 7.89 10.76 -79.19
CA GLU A 6 7.52 10.76 -80.62
C GLU A 6 7.73 9.40 -81.31
N ASP A 7 8.60 8.55 -80.76
CA ASP A 7 8.92 7.22 -81.30
C ASP A 7 8.08 6.09 -80.67
N MET A 8 7.27 6.39 -79.65
CA MET A 8 6.50 5.39 -78.90
C MET A 8 5.16 5.06 -79.57
N SER A 9 4.76 3.80 -79.49
CA SER A 9 3.43 3.39 -79.98
C SER A 9 2.31 3.92 -79.06
N ALA A 10 1.10 4.06 -79.59
CA ALA A 10 -0.06 4.51 -78.81
C ALA A 10 -0.35 3.62 -77.59
N GLU A 11 -0.05 2.32 -77.68
CA GLU A 11 -0.17 1.37 -76.57
C GLU A 11 0.88 1.65 -75.49
N GLU A 12 2.12 1.92 -75.87
CA GLU A 12 3.20 2.21 -74.92
C GLU A 12 2.98 3.55 -74.19
N LEU A 13 2.43 4.55 -74.88
CA LEU A 13 2.05 5.83 -74.26
C LEU A 13 0.90 5.66 -73.25
N PHE A 14 -0.08 4.81 -73.57
CA PHE A 14 -1.19 4.49 -72.67
C PHE A 14 -0.70 3.74 -71.43
N GLU A 15 0.21 2.78 -71.59
CA GLU A 15 0.83 2.08 -70.46
C GLU A 15 1.66 3.02 -69.59
N LEU A 16 2.42 3.93 -70.19
CA LEU A 16 3.24 4.90 -69.46
C LEU A 16 2.36 5.87 -68.64
N ALA A 17 1.25 6.33 -69.21
CA ALA A 17 0.26 7.14 -68.50
C ALA A 17 -0.36 6.39 -67.32
N ASN A 18 -0.72 5.11 -67.49
CA ASN A 18 -1.24 4.27 -66.41
C ASN A 18 -0.21 4.01 -65.31
N LYS A 19 1.05 3.75 -65.67
CA LYS A 19 2.16 3.59 -64.71
C LYS A 19 2.37 4.88 -63.91
N LYS A 20 2.34 6.04 -64.56
CA LYS A 20 2.47 7.33 -63.89
C LYS A 20 1.32 7.59 -62.92
N LYS A 21 0.07 7.35 -63.35
CA LYS A 21 -1.12 7.49 -62.50
C LYS A 21 -1.05 6.60 -61.25
N ARG A 22 -0.67 5.33 -61.40
CA ARG A 22 -0.47 4.42 -60.26
C ARG A 22 0.64 4.89 -59.32
N ALA A 23 1.75 5.35 -59.86
CA ALA A 23 2.86 5.89 -59.06
C ALA A 23 2.44 7.14 -58.27
N GLU A 24 1.65 8.03 -58.86
CA GLU A 24 1.10 9.21 -58.19
C GLU A 24 0.11 8.83 -57.08
N GLU A 25 -0.77 7.85 -57.33
CA GLU A 25 -1.70 7.32 -56.33
C GLU A 25 -0.96 6.64 -55.17
N GLU A 26 0.06 5.83 -55.43
CA GLU A 26 0.89 5.21 -54.41
C GLU A 26 1.68 6.25 -53.61
N ALA A 27 2.24 7.27 -54.26
CA ALA A 27 2.94 8.37 -53.59
C ALA A 27 1.98 9.14 -52.67
N ALA A 28 0.75 9.42 -53.12
CA ALA A 28 -0.27 10.07 -52.32
C ALA A 28 -0.71 9.21 -51.13
N GLN A 29 -0.84 7.89 -51.31
CA GLN A 29 -1.14 6.97 -50.21
C GLN A 29 0.00 6.91 -49.18
N ARG A 30 1.26 6.85 -49.63
CA ARG A 30 2.43 6.89 -48.75
C ARG A 30 2.51 8.20 -47.98
N ALA A 31 2.25 9.34 -48.63
CA ALA A 31 2.21 10.64 -47.96
C ALA A 31 1.16 10.68 -46.84
N LYS A 32 -0.08 10.23 -47.13
CA LYS A 32 -1.15 10.14 -46.11
C LYS A 32 -0.78 9.20 -44.96
N ALA A 33 -0.13 8.07 -45.25
CA ALA A 33 0.34 7.16 -44.22
C ALA A 33 1.43 7.81 -43.34
N GLN A 34 2.36 8.55 -43.96
CA GLN A 34 3.41 9.29 -43.26
C GLN A 34 2.82 10.36 -42.32
N GLU A 35 1.82 11.10 -42.78
CA GLU A 35 1.10 12.10 -41.97
C GLU A 35 0.45 11.46 -40.75
N ARG A 36 -0.27 10.34 -40.93
CA ARG A 36 -0.88 9.59 -39.82
C ARG A 36 0.17 9.09 -38.82
N ILE A 37 1.31 8.58 -39.31
CA ILE A 37 2.41 8.15 -38.44
C ILE A 37 2.95 9.34 -37.63
N ASN A 38 3.12 10.50 -38.25
CA ASN A 38 3.60 11.70 -37.58
C ASN A 38 2.60 12.20 -36.53
N GLU A 39 1.30 12.15 -36.80
CA GLU A 39 0.27 12.48 -35.81
C GLU A 39 0.30 11.54 -34.60
N VAL A 40 0.39 10.24 -34.83
CA VAL A 40 0.46 9.25 -33.75
C VAL A 40 1.75 9.43 -32.94
N ARG A 41 2.88 9.74 -33.58
CA ARG A 41 4.14 10.07 -32.88
C ARG A 41 3.99 11.30 -32.01
N LYS A 42 3.40 12.39 -32.53
CA LYS A 42 3.13 13.60 -31.75
C LYS A 42 2.24 13.33 -30.54
N ARG A 43 1.16 12.56 -30.72
CA ARG A 43 0.27 12.17 -29.62
C ARG A 43 1.00 11.33 -28.56
N ARG A 44 1.85 10.39 -28.99
CA ARG A 44 2.68 9.60 -28.07
C ARG A 44 3.62 10.50 -27.27
N GLU A 45 4.33 11.41 -27.92
CA GLU A 45 5.23 12.34 -27.25
C GLU A 45 4.51 13.25 -26.25
N GLN A 46 3.32 13.75 -26.61
CA GLN A 46 2.48 14.54 -25.70
C GLN A 46 2.09 13.73 -24.46
N LEU A 47 1.56 12.52 -24.65
CA LEU A 47 1.19 11.63 -23.55
C LEU A 47 2.40 11.33 -22.66
N THR A 48 3.56 11.00 -23.24
CA THR A 48 4.77 10.73 -22.46
C THR A 48 5.17 11.93 -21.62
N ARG A 49 5.13 13.16 -22.18
CA ARG A 49 5.42 14.38 -21.41
C ARG A 49 4.41 14.63 -20.30
N GLU A 50 3.12 14.42 -20.55
CA GLU A 50 2.08 14.55 -19.53
C GLU A 50 2.30 13.55 -18.39
N TYR A 51 2.62 12.30 -18.70
CA TYR A 51 2.97 11.29 -17.69
C TYR A 51 4.23 11.64 -16.91
N GLU A 52 5.29 12.09 -17.58
CA GLU A 52 6.53 12.52 -16.91
C GLU A 52 6.28 13.70 -15.97
N GLN A 53 5.47 14.66 -16.39
CA GLN A 53 5.08 15.80 -15.55
C GLN A 53 4.26 15.35 -14.34
N ALA A 54 3.29 14.45 -14.53
CA ALA A 54 2.48 13.91 -13.45
C ALA A 54 3.32 13.12 -12.44
N LEU A 55 4.27 12.31 -12.91
CA LEU A 55 5.21 11.59 -12.06
C LEU A 55 6.09 12.57 -11.26
N ALA A 56 6.66 13.57 -11.93
CA ALA A 56 7.48 14.58 -11.25
C ALA A 56 6.69 15.40 -10.21
N ALA A 57 5.41 15.68 -10.46
CA ALA A 57 4.54 16.33 -9.48
C ALA A 57 4.28 15.41 -8.27
N ASN A 58 3.97 14.14 -8.51
CA ASN A 58 3.76 13.16 -7.45
C ASN A 58 5.02 12.96 -6.59
N ASP A 59 6.20 12.85 -7.22
CA ASP A 59 7.47 12.73 -6.50
C ASP A 59 7.74 13.93 -5.58
N LYS A 60 7.39 15.15 -6.03
CA LYS A 60 7.50 16.36 -5.19
C LYS A 60 6.54 16.31 -4.00
N GLU A 61 5.31 15.87 -4.19
CA GLU A 61 4.34 15.70 -3.11
C GLU A 61 4.82 14.65 -2.11
N MET A 62 5.33 13.51 -2.58
CA MET A 62 5.91 12.46 -1.76
C MET A 62 7.09 12.97 -0.93
N GLN A 63 7.99 13.75 -1.54
CA GLN A 63 9.11 14.37 -0.81
C GLN A 63 8.62 15.37 0.24
N ALA A 64 7.60 16.18 -0.07
CA ALA A 64 7.02 17.11 0.89
C ALA A 64 6.39 16.39 2.09
N LEU A 65 5.67 15.29 1.84
CA LEU A 65 5.10 14.44 2.89
C LEU A 65 6.19 13.77 3.73
N GLN A 66 7.28 13.30 3.11
CA GLN A 66 8.42 12.73 3.82
C GLN A 66 9.09 13.75 4.74
N LYS A 67 9.36 14.97 4.25
CA LYS A 67 9.91 16.05 5.07
C LYS A 67 8.99 16.38 6.25
N ARG A 68 7.69 16.51 6.00
CA ARG A 68 6.70 16.75 7.07
C ARG A 68 6.68 15.62 8.10
N ARG A 69 6.81 14.37 7.66
CA ARG A 69 6.92 13.20 8.54
C ARG A 69 8.17 13.29 9.42
N GLU A 70 9.32 13.61 8.84
CA GLU A 70 10.59 13.77 9.57
C GLU A 70 10.52 14.91 10.60
N GLU A 71 9.92 16.05 10.24
CA GLU A 71 9.67 17.15 11.18
C GLU A 71 8.77 16.74 12.34
N LEU A 72 7.72 15.95 12.08
CA LEU A 72 6.86 15.46 13.15
C LEU A 72 7.60 14.46 14.04
N ILE A 73 8.37 13.55 13.45
CA ILE A 73 9.16 12.58 14.22
C ILE A 73 10.16 13.31 15.13
N THR A 74 10.89 14.29 14.61
CA THR A 74 11.86 15.06 15.40
C THR A 74 11.19 15.88 16.50
N LYS A 75 10.04 16.50 16.23
CA LYS A 75 9.24 17.19 17.26
C LYS A 75 8.78 16.22 18.36
N HIS A 76 8.27 15.06 17.99
CA HIS A 76 7.83 14.05 18.96
C HIS A 76 9.01 13.47 19.75
N GLN A 77 10.15 13.20 19.11
CA GLN A 77 11.37 12.75 19.79
C GLN A 77 11.87 13.79 20.79
N ALA A 78 11.86 15.07 20.43
CA ALA A 78 12.21 16.15 21.35
C ALA A 78 11.23 16.24 22.53
N ALA A 79 9.93 16.10 22.29
CA ALA A 79 8.91 16.10 23.34
C ALA A 79 9.08 14.90 24.29
N LEU A 80 9.36 13.71 23.75
CA LEU A 80 9.66 12.51 24.54
C LEU A 80 10.93 12.71 25.36
N ALA A 81 12.00 13.27 24.79
CA ALA A 81 13.24 13.52 25.53
C ALA A 81 13.04 14.46 26.71
N VAL A 82 12.17 15.47 26.59
CA VAL A 82 11.80 16.33 27.73
C VAL A 82 11.10 15.51 28.82
N ILE A 83 10.14 14.66 28.45
CA ILE A 83 9.44 13.78 29.40
C ILE A 83 10.43 12.83 30.08
N ASP A 84 11.30 12.18 29.30
CA ASP A 84 12.32 11.26 29.81
C ASP A 84 13.27 11.95 30.79
N ASN A 85 13.71 13.18 30.48
CA ASN A 85 14.52 13.97 31.41
C ASN A 85 13.76 14.25 32.71
N THR A 86 12.49 14.69 32.63
CA THR A 86 11.69 14.94 33.84
C THR A 86 11.44 13.68 34.67
N LEU A 87 11.25 12.52 34.02
CA LEU A 87 11.14 11.24 34.70
C LEU A 87 12.44 10.90 35.41
N THR A 88 13.59 11.11 34.76
CA THR A 88 14.91 10.84 35.35
C THR A 88 15.18 11.73 36.55
N GLU A 89 14.83 13.02 36.50
CA GLU A 89 14.92 13.95 37.63
C GLU A 89 14.04 13.52 38.79
N LEU A 90 12.77 13.16 38.52
CA LEU A 90 11.85 12.66 39.54
C LEU A 90 12.32 11.33 40.15
N GLU A 91 12.91 10.44 39.35
CA GLU A 91 13.50 9.18 39.84
C GLU A 91 14.70 9.43 40.75
N LEU A 92 15.55 10.42 40.44
CA LEU A 92 16.69 10.81 41.27
C LEU A 92 16.24 11.45 42.59
N ASP A 93 15.25 12.33 42.56
CA ASP A 93 14.69 12.98 43.75
C ASP A 93 13.92 12.00 44.65
N SER A 94 13.31 10.96 44.07
CA SER A 94 12.62 9.89 44.81
C SER A 94 13.58 8.84 45.36
N ARG A 95 14.87 8.90 44.99
CA ARG A 95 15.88 7.95 45.46
C ARG A 95 16.37 8.39 46.84
N ASP A 96 15.68 7.95 47.88
CA ASP A 96 16.24 7.92 49.23
C ASP A 96 17.64 7.28 49.20
N PRO A 97 18.61 7.74 50.01
CA PRO A 97 19.94 7.13 50.07
C PRO A 97 19.82 5.69 50.56
N GLU A 98 19.80 4.74 49.61
CA GLU A 98 19.78 3.32 49.92
C GLU A 98 21.04 2.97 50.74
N PRO A 99 20.90 2.37 51.94
CA PRO A 99 22.04 1.85 52.66
C PRO A 99 22.68 0.70 51.86
N PRO A 100 23.99 0.46 52.01
CA PRO A 100 24.75 -0.43 51.13
C PRO A 100 24.19 -1.86 51.13
N PRO A 101 24.28 -2.60 50.00
CA PRO A 101 23.64 -3.89 49.85
C PRO A 101 24.32 -4.93 50.75
N ALA A 102 23.60 -5.36 51.79
CA ALA A 102 23.95 -6.53 52.56
C ALA A 102 23.83 -7.78 51.66
N ARG A 103 24.99 -8.39 51.38
CA ARG A 103 25.13 -9.69 50.72
C ARG A 103 24.21 -10.71 51.38
N LYS A 104 23.20 -11.20 50.66
CA LYS A 104 22.49 -12.43 51.03
C LYS A 104 22.80 -13.53 50.03
N ALA A 105 23.38 -14.59 50.59
CA ALA A 105 23.75 -15.82 49.94
C ALA A 105 22.53 -16.54 49.33
N ALA A 106 22.79 -17.23 48.23
CA ALA A 106 21.93 -18.31 47.73
C ALA A 106 21.82 -19.44 48.78
N PRO A 107 20.72 -20.22 48.75
CA PRO A 107 20.80 -21.49 48.01
C PRO A 107 19.51 -21.87 47.24
N ALA A 108 19.67 -22.68 46.19
CA ALA A 108 18.62 -23.43 45.46
C ALA A 108 18.35 -24.80 46.14
N PRO A 109 17.52 -25.76 45.64
CA PRO A 109 16.41 -25.76 44.64
C PRO A 109 15.10 -26.54 45.05
N ALA A 110 13.97 -26.26 44.36
CA ALA A 110 12.80 -27.10 43.94
C ALA A 110 12.02 -28.01 44.94
N PRO A 111 10.87 -28.65 44.58
CA PRO A 111 9.71 -28.30 43.72
C PRO A 111 8.37 -28.39 44.51
N GLU A 112 7.23 -27.89 44.00
CA GLU A 112 5.89 -28.51 44.17
C GLU A 112 4.76 -27.68 43.51
N LYS A 113 3.98 -28.35 42.65
CA LYS A 113 2.62 -27.92 42.24
C LYS A 113 1.65 -28.32 43.36
N PRO A 114 0.57 -27.57 43.61
CA PRO A 114 -0.68 -27.84 42.88
C PRO A 114 -1.47 -26.58 42.49
N ALA A 115 -2.23 -26.70 41.39
CA ALA A 115 -3.29 -25.76 41.02
C ALA A 115 -4.49 -25.87 41.99
N PRO A 116 -5.43 -24.90 42.00
CA PRO A 116 -6.58 -25.09 41.12
C PRO A 116 -7.09 -23.84 40.38
N ALA A 117 -7.52 -24.09 39.15
CA ALA A 117 -8.61 -23.47 38.39
C ALA A 117 -9.26 -22.17 38.92
N ARG A 118 -9.03 -21.04 38.22
CA ARG A 118 -10.04 -19.94 38.12
C ARG A 118 -9.89 -18.93 36.97
N ARG A 119 -9.20 -19.22 35.86
CA ARG A 119 -8.99 -18.24 34.76
C ARG A 119 -9.39 -18.74 33.37
N VAL A 120 -10.60 -19.28 33.22
CA VAL A 120 -11.13 -19.70 31.90
C VAL A 120 -12.36 -18.90 31.48
N ALA A 121 -13.08 -18.25 32.42
CA ALA A 121 -14.33 -17.56 32.10
C ALA A 121 -14.16 -16.12 31.56
N GLU A 122 -13.08 -15.40 31.89
CA GLU A 122 -12.91 -14.01 31.41
C GLU A 122 -12.34 -13.93 29.98
N LYS A 123 -11.67 -14.98 29.51
CA LYS A 123 -11.05 -14.97 28.17
C LYS A 123 -12.06 -15.09 27.04
N SER A 124 -13.20 -15.73 27.25
CA SER A 124 -14.25 -15.83 26.23
C SER A 124 -14.95 -14.49 25.99
N GLY A 125 -15.23 -13.73 27.05
CA GLY A 125 -15.87 -12.42 26.93
C GLY A 125 -15.02 -11.40 26.18
N VAL A 126 -13.71 -11.37 26.44
CA VAL A 126 -12.77 -10.47 25.75
C VAL A 126 -12.65 -10.80 24.25
N LEU A 127 -12.73 -12.09 23.89
CA LEU A 127 -12.70 -12.53 22.49
C LEU A 127 -14.00 -12.17 21.75
N ASP A 128 -15.15 -12.27 22.41
CA ASP A 128 -16.45 -11.89 21.84
C ASP A 128 -16.54 -10.37 21.66
N GLU A 129 -16.13 -9.57 22.66
CA GLU A 129 -16.05 -8.11 22.56
C GLU A 129 -15.11 -7.66 21.44
N LEU A 130 -13.94 -8.31 21.32
CA LEU A 130 -12.99 -8.01 20.25
C LEU A 130 -13.57 -8.37 18.88
N GLY A 131 -14.34 -9.45 18.79
CA GLY A 131 -15.07 -9.85 17.58
C GLY A 131 -16.11 -8.80 17.16
N ASP A 132 -16.88 -8.27 18.11
CA ASP A 132 -17.88 -7.23 17.85
C ASP A 132 -17.22 -5.93 17.37
N VAL A 133 -16.10 -5.53 17.97
CA VAL A 133 -15.33 -4.36 17.54
C VAL A 133 -14.75 -4.54 16.13
N VAL A 134 -14.25 -5.74 15.80
CA VAL A 134 -13.78 -6.06 14.44
C VAL A 134 -14.93 -5.93 13.44
N MET A 135 -16.12 -6.45 13.76
CA MET A 135 -17.29 -6.35 12.90
C MET A 135 -17.82 -4.92 12.78
N ASP A 136 -17.75 -4.11 13.83
CA ASP A 136 -18.06 -2.67 13.80
C ASP A 136 -17.12 -1.93 12.84
N ILE A 137 -15.80 -2.15 12.95
CA ILE A 137 -14.82 -1.55 12.04
C ILE A 137 -15.07 -1.99 10.59
N MET A 138 -15.41 -3.26 10.38
CA MET A 138 -15.66 -3.82 9.05
C MET A 138 -17.03 -3.47 8.46
N SER A 139 -18.01 -3.06 9.27
CA SER A 139 -19.33 -2.63 8.79
C SER A 139 -19.24 -1.40 7.86
N SER A 140 -18.19 -0.58 8.03
CA SER A 140 -17.93 0.61 7.22
C SER A 140 -17.13 0.34 5.94
N ARG A 141 -16.61 -0.88 5.72
CA ARG A 141 -15.64 -1.17 4.63
C ARG A 141 -15.86 -2.52 3.95
N ALA A 142 -15.64 -2.57 2.63
CA ALA A 142 -15.78 -3.81 1.85
C ALA A 142 -14.66 -4.85 2.11
N SER A 143 -13.49 -4.40 2.57
CA SER A 143 -12.35 -5.25 2.93
C SER A 143 -11.38 -4.48 3.84
N ILE A 144 -10.66 -5.20 4.69
CA ILE A 144 -9.63 -4.64 5.56
C ILE A 144 -8.43 -5.59 5.69
N SER A 145 -7.23 -5.03 5.81
CA SER A 145 -6.02 -5.81 6.07
C SER A 145 -5.81 -6.03 7.57
N GLU A 146 -5.13 -7.12 7.94
CA GLU A 146 -4.80 -7.46 9.32
C GLU A 146 -4.02 -6.33 10.01
N SER A 147 -3.06 -5.71 9.30
CA SER A 147 -2.27 -4.60 9.82
C SER A 147 -3.13 -3.39 10.17
N LEU A 148 -4.13 -3.09 9.34
CA LEU A 148 -5.05 -1.97 9.58
C LEU A 148 -6.02 -2.28 10.73
N LEU A 149 -6.47 -3.54 10.85
CA LEU A 149 -7.24 -3.99 12.02
C LEU A 149 -6.43 -3.86 13.31
N LYS A 150 -5.16 -4.25 13.32
CA LYS A 150 -4.27 -4.09 14.50
C LYS A 150 -4.11 -2.64 14.90
N GLU A 151 -3.97 -1.75 13.94
CA GLU A 151 -3.84 -0.31 14.18
C GLU A 151 -5.13 0.27 14.78
N GLN A 152 -6.29 -0.04 14.19
CA GLN A 152 -7.59 0.43 14.68
C GLN A 152 -7.93 -0.10 16.08
N LEU A 153 -7.57 -1.37 16.36
CA LEU A 153 -7.75 -1.96 17.68
C LEU A 153 -6.83 -1.32 18.73
N ARG A 154 -5.59 -1.00 18.35
CA ARG A 154 -4.66 -0.26 19.22
C ARG A 154 -5.19 1.14 19.52
N SER A 155 -5.74 1.84 18.53
CA SER A 155 -6.39 3.15 18.74
C SER A 155 -7.58 3.09 19.69
N ARG A 156 -8.25 1.94 19.78
CA ARG A 156 -9.37 1.67 20.71
C ARG A 156 -8.94 1.05 22.04
N GLY A 157 -7.63 0.85 22.27
CA GLY A 157 -7.10 0.31 23.53
C GLY A 157 -7.15 -1.22 23.65
N HIS A 158 -7.48 -1.95 22.59
CA HIS A 158 -7.52 -3.41 22.59
C HIS A 158 -6.18 -4.04 22.19
N SER A 159 -5.86 -5.19 22.77
CA SER A 159 -4.62 -5.91 22.52
C SER A 159 -4.66 -6.65 21.17
N SER A 160 -3.67 -6.40 20.32
CA SER A 160 -3.54 -7.04 19.00
C SER A 160 -3.08 -8.51 19.07
N SER A 161 -2.80 -9.04 20.27
CA SER A 161 -2.31 -10.40 20.49
C SER A 161 -3.38 -11.47 20.23
N GLU A 162 -4.65 -11.14 20.40
CA GLU A 162 -5.76 -12.09 20.27
C GLU A 162 -6.48 -11.97 18.91
N LEU A 163 -6.14 -10.95 18.13
CA LEU A 163 -6.76 -10.67 16.83
C LEU A 163 -6.66 -11.86 15.86
N GLY A 164 -5.53 -12.55 15.81
CA GLY A 164 -5.35 -13.71 14.93
C GLY A 164 -6.36 -14.83 15.23
N LYS A 165 -6.61 -15.10 16.52
CA LYS A 165 -7.58 -16.11 16.96
C LYS A 165 -9.01 -15.67 16.70
N VAL A 166 -9.31 -14.39 16.90
CA VAL A 166 -10.64 -13.82 16.62
C VAL A 166 -10.94 -13.85 15.12
N LEU A 167 -9.98 -13.53 14.27
CA LEU A 167 -10.15 -13.61 12.81
C LEU A 167 -10.35 -15.05 12.34
N GLU A 168 -9.58 -16.00 12.88
CA GLU A 168 -9.79 -17.43 12.61
C GLU A 168 -11.18 -17.91 13.05
N GLN A 169 -11.63 -17.50 14.25
CA GLN A 169 -12.96 -17.83 14.76
C GLN A 169 -14.07 -17.22 13.90
N LEU A 170 -13.95 -15.95 13.52
CA LEU A 170 -14.93 -15.27 12.66
C LEU A 170 -14.98 -15.83 11.23
N VAL A 171 -13.86 -16.34 10.71
CA VAL A 171 -13.83 -17.08 9.44
C VAL A 171 -14.49 -18.45 9.60
N ARG A 172 -14.24 -19.15 10.72
CA ARG A 172 -14.87 -20.43 11.04
C ARG A 172 -16.38 -20.31 11.24
N ASP A 173 -16.83 -19.22 11.84
CA ASP A 173 -18.24 -18.89 12.04
C ASP A 173 -18.92 -18.38 10.75
N GLY A 174 -18.17 -18.26 9.65
CA GLY A 174 -18.69 -17.80 8.36
C GLY A 174 -19.08 -16.32 8.34
N LYS A 175 -18.66 -15.53 9.34
CA LYS A 175 -18.87 -14.09 9.43
C LYS A 175 -17.86 -13.30 8.58
N LEU A 176 -16.65 -13.85 8.41
CA LEU A 176 -15.58 -13.28 7.60
C LEU A 176 -15.10 -14.25 6.51
N VAL A 177 -14.59 -13.70 5.41
CA VAL A 177 -13.91 -14.44 4.35
C VAL A 177 -12.48 -13.92 4.23
N SER A 178 -11.51 -14.83 4.39
CA SER A 178 -10.12 -14.54 4.09
C SER A 178 -9.94 -14.48 2.56
N ARG A 179 -9.54 -13.31 2.04
CA ARG A 179 -9.25 -13.10 0.62
C ARG A 179 -7.79 -13.37 0.25
N GLY A 180 -6.99 -13.88 1.20
CA GLY A 180 -5.56 -14.10 1.02
C GLY A 180 -4.71 -12.87 1.36
N TYR A 181 -3.41 -13.11 1.62
CA TYR A 181 -2.41 -12.09 1.98
C TYR A 181 -2.77 -11.24 3.22
N GLY A 182 -3.46 -11.82 4.22
CA GLY A 182 -3.87 -11.09 5.42
C GLY A 182 -4.99 -10.08 5.19
N ASN A 183 -5.78 -10.24 4.13
CA ASN A 183 -6.97 -9.42 3.86
C ASN A 183 -8.25 -10.18 4.21
N TYR A 184 -9.13 -9.50 4.93
CA TYR A 184 -10.40 -10.04 5.41
C TYR A 184 -11.56 -9.19 4.86
N ALA A 185 -12.63 -9.86 4.46
CA ALA A 185 -13.87 -9.21 4.02
C ALA A 185 -15.05 -9.76 4.81
N PRO A 186 -16.09 -8.96 5.10
CA PRO A 186 -17.31 -9.49 5.69
C PRO A 186 -17.96 -10.48 4.72
N ALA A 187 -18.39 -11.63 5.25
CA ALA A 187 -19.15 -12.58 4.45
C ALA A 187 -20.45 -11.89 4.01
N LYS A 188 -20.69 -11.82 2.69
CA LYS A 188 -21.95 -11.30 2.19
C LYS A 188 -23.08 -12.17 2.74
N LYS A 189 -23.95 -11.62 3.59
CA LYS A 189 -25.27 -12.21 3.88
C LYS A 189 -25.96 -12.40 2.53
N GLN A 190 -26.00 -13.64 2.03
CA GLN A 190 -26.99 -14.01 1.03
C GLN A 190 -28.34 -13.78 1.71
N ARG A 191 -29.04 -12.73 1.27
CA ARG A 191 -30.48 -12.59 1.46
C ARG A 191 -31.17 -13.38 0.38
#